data_AF-A0A2M7A5W2-F1
#
_entry.id   AF-A0A2M7A5W2-F1
#
_cell.length_a   1.000
_cell.length_b   1.000
_cell.length_c   1.000
_cell.angle_alpha   90.00
_cell.angle_beta   90.00
_cell.angle_gamma   90.00
#
_symmetry.space_group_name_H-M   'P 1'
#
loop_
_entity.id
_entity.type
_entity.pdbx_description
1 polymer ?
#
loop_
_entity_poly.entity_id
_entity_poly.type
_entity_poly.pdbx_seq_one_letter_code
_entity_poly.pdbx_strand_id
1 'polypeptide(L)'
;MSSNVPRWWLGYVPVGVLLLVSRGDPNIEHAPLAKAAALVVLYLGGLAYYLFCVYRMHSVLNVADAAYPVTPAQAVGYHFIPFFCAYWVFKWPNTIADFVNRRLEGKRMRKGWAGFFLLVVGGIFTHSPGGYWMGLVVWFTVGVYLARKVSIALATIPSPDTG
;
A
#
# COMPACT_ATOMS: atom_id res chain seq x y z
N MET A 1 7.78 12.16 -17.29
CA MET A 1 8.08 10.81 -16.73
C MET A 1 7.20 10.45 -15.51
N SER A 2 5.95 10.91 -15.43
CA SER A 2 5.04 10.64 -14.30
C SER A 2 4.18 9.37 -14.45
N SER A 3 4.34 8.60 -15.54
CA SER A 3 3.39 7.54 -15.94
C SER A 3 3.62 6.17 -15.30
N ASN A 4 4.70 5.95 -14.55
CA ASN A 4 5.10 4.59 -14.19
C ASN A 4 4.67 4.14 -12.79
N VAL A 5 4.47 5.07 -11.84
CA VAL A 5 4.08 4.76 -10.46
C VAL A 5 2.59 4.35 -10.42
N PRO A 6 2.21 3.30 -9.67
CA PRO A 6 0.83 2.82 -9.63
C PRO A 6 -0.14 3.87 -9.06
N ARG A 7 -1.38 3.84 -9.58
CA ARG A 7 -2.47 4.74 -9.20
C ARG A 7 -3.16 4.26 -7.92
N TRP A 8 -2.52 4.46 -6.76
CA TRP A 8 -3.05 4.04 -5.46
C TRP A 8 -4.43 4.61 -5.13
N TRP A 9 -4.75 5.81 -5.62
CA TRP A 9 -6.04 6.46 -5.38
C TRP A 9 -7.23 5.67 -5.95
N LEU A 10 -7.03 4.85 -6.98
CA LEU A 10 -8.10 3.97 -7.49
C LEU A 10 -8.55 2.95 -6.44
N GLY A 11 -7.70 2.65 -5.46
CA GLY A 11 -8.05 1.79 -4.32
C GLY A 11 -9.13 2.38 -3.42
N TYR A 12 -9.43 3.68 -3.52
CA TYR A 12 -10.56 4.26 -2.81
C TYR A 12 -11.92 3.87 -3.40
N VAL A 13 -11.97 3.34 -4.63
CA VAL A 13 -13.22 2.83 -5.23
C VAL A 13 -13.76 1.62 -4.45
N PRO A 14 -13.01 0.51 -4.28
CA PRO A 14 -13.52 -0.61 -3.47
C PRO A 14 -13.76 -0.24 -2.01
N VAL A 15 -13.01 0.72 -1.45
CA VAL A 15 -13.29 1.30 -0.12
C VAL A 15 -14.66 1.95 -0.05
N GLY A 16 -15.00 2.80 -1.03
CA GLY A 16 -16.28 3.49 -1.08
C GLY A 16 -17.44 2.51 -1.20
N VAL A 17 -17.30 1.50 -2.06
CA VAL A 17 -18.30 0.44 -2.22
C VAL A 17 -18.46 -0.37 -0.92
N LEU A 18 -17.36 -0.76 -0.27
CA LEU A 18 -17.41 -1.44 1.03
C LEU A 18 -18.12 -0.61 2.10
N LEU A 19 -17.83 0.69 2.17
CA LEU A 19 -18.48 1.60 3.11
C LEU A 19 -20.00 1.63 2.87
N LEU A 20 -20.43 1.78 1.61
CA LEU A 20 -21.84 1.80 1.24
C LEU A 20 -22.54 0.48 1.58
N VAL A 21 -21.93 -0.67 1.24
CA VAL A 21 -22.48 -2.00 1.55
C VAL A 21 -22.52 -2.23 3.06
N SER A 22 -21.53 -1.74 3.81
CA SER A 22 -21.49 -1.89 5.27
C SER A 22 -22.55 -1.04 5.98
N ARG A 23 -22.93 0.12 5.41
CA ARG A 23 -23.88 1.09 5.95
C ARG A 23 -25.30 0.96 5.37
N GLY A 24 -25.49 0.11 4.36
CA GLY A 24 -26.77 -0.07 3.66
C GLY A 24 -27.92 -0.45 4.61
N ASP A 25 -29.12 -0.01 4.24
CA ASP A 25 -30.33 -0.02 5.07
C ASP A 25 -30.62 -1.40 5.70
N PRO A 26 -30.75 -1.50 7.04
CA PRO A 26 -31.09 -2.74 7.73
C PRO A 26 -32.45 -3.31 7.30
N ASN A 27 -33.33 -2.52 6.68
CA ASN A 27 -34.62 -3.01 6.17
C ASN A 27 -34.50 -3.90 4.92
N ILE A 28 -33.30 -4.03 4.33
CA ILE A 28 -32.96 -4.96 3.23
C ILE A 28 -32.16 -6.18 3.77
N GLU A 29 -32.28 -6.50 5.08
CA GLU A 29 -31.54 -7.59 5.73
C GLU A 29 -32.18 -9.00 5.61
N HIS A 30 -32.84 -9.30 4.50
CA HIS A 30 -33.35 -10.67 4.28
C HIS A 30 -32.26 -11.69 3.90
N ALA A 31 -30.99 -11.27 3.77
CA ALA A 31 -29.88 -12.16 3.40
C ALA A 31 -28.53 -11.77 4.06
N PRO A 32 -28.35 -12.01 5.38
CA PRO A 32 -27.10 -11.70 6.09
C PRO A 32 -25.87 -12.39 5.48
N LEU A 33 -26.05 -13.60 4.93
CA LEU A 33 -24.99 -14.33 4.24
C LEU A 33 -24.55 -13.64 2.94
N ALA A 34 -25.49 -13.10 2.16
CA ALA A 34 -25.17 -12.40 0.91
C ALA A 34 -24.40 -11.10 1.17
N LYS A 35 -24.80 -10.34 2.20
CA LYS A 35 -24.09 -9.14 2.66
C LYS A 35 -22.67 -9.47 3.12
N ALA A 36 -22.50 -10.52 3.93
CA ALA A 36 -21.19 -10.98 4.36
C ALA A 36 -20.29 -11.41 3.18
N ALA A 37 -20.84 -12.21 2.25
CA ALA A 37 -20.12 -12.62 1.05
C ALA A 37 -19.70 -11.44 0.18
N ALA A 38 -20.59 -10.46 -0.03
CA ALA A 38 -20.27 -9.24 -0.78
C ALA A 38 -19.13 -8.44 -0.12
N LEU A 39 -19.15 -8.27 1.20
CA LEU A 39 -18.09 -7.59 1.94
C LEU A 39 -16.74 -8.32 1.80
N VAL A 40 -16.73 -9.66 1.90
CA VAL A 40 -15.51 -10.46 1.72
C VAL A 40 -14.96 -10.33 0.30
N VAL A 41 -15.81 -10.47 -0.73
CA VAL A 41 -15.39 -10.35 -2.13
C VAL A 41 -14.81 -8.97 -2.42
N LEU A 42 -15.47 -7.91 -1.95
CA LEU A 42 -14.99 -6.54 -2.13
C LEU A 42 -13.67 -6.29 -1.39
N TYR A 43 -13.52 -6.83 -0.17
CA TYR A 43 -12.27 -6.75 0.58
C TYR A 43 -11.13 -7.47 -0.15
N LEU A 44 -11.36 -8.69 -0.64
CA LEU A 44 -10.37 -9.45 -1.41
C LEU A 44 -9.99 -8.73 -2.70
N GLY A 45 -10.95 -8.10 -3.39
CA GLY A 45 -10.68 -7.25 -4.55
C GLY A 45 -9.79 -6.05 -4.19
N GLY A 46 -10.08 -5.37 -3.09
CA GLY A 46 -9.25 -4.30 -2.55
C GLY A 46 -7.84 -4.76 -2.18
N LEU A 47 -7.71 -5.91 -1.51
CA LEU A 47 -6.42 -6.53 -1.16
C LEU A 47 -5.62 -6.91 -2.41
N ALA A 48 -6.26 -7.52 -3.42
CA ALA A 48 -5.61 -7.87 -4.68
C ALA A 48 -5.08 -6.62 -5.40
N TYR A 49 -5.87 -5.55 -5.44
CA TYR A 49 -5.44 -4.28 -6.02
C TYR A 49 -4.30 -3.63 -5.21
N TYR A 50 -4.36 -3.69 -3.88
CA TYR A 50 -3.26 -3.24 -3.01
C TYR A 50 -1.96 -3.97 -3.32
N LEU A 51 -1.97 -5.31 -3.41
CA LEU A 51 -0.78 -6.11 -3.74
C LEU A 51 -0.27 -5.82 -5.15
N PHE A 52 -1.17 -5.61 -6.11
CA PHE A 52 -0.80 -5.14 -7.45
C PHE A 52 -0.07 -3.78 -7.41
N CYS A 53 -0.55 -2.82 -6.62
CA CYS A 53 0.13 -1.55 -6.42
C CYS A 53 1.51 -1.73 -5.76
N VAL A 54 1.65 -2.59 -4.76
CA VAL A 54 2.95 -2.93 -4.16
C VAL A 54 3.89 -3.49 -5.23
N TYR A 55 3.46 -4.48 -6.00
CA TYR A 55 4.25 -5.08 -7.08
C TYR A 55 4.75 -4.03 -8.08
N ARG A 56 3.84 -3.18 -8.58
CA ARG A 56 4.16 -2.15 -9.56
C ARG A 56 5.12 -1.11 -9.00
N MET A 57 4.96 -0.71 -7.73
CA MET A 57 5.88 0.23 -7.07
C MET A 57 7.31 -0.32 -7.06
N HIS A 58 7.47 -1.55 -6.59
CA HIS A 58 8.78 -2.18 -6.54
C HIS A 58 9.36 -2.44 -7.93
N SER A 59 8.52 -2.71 -8.94
CA SER A 59 8.97 -2.86 -10.33
C SER A 59 9.61 -1.57 -10.86
N VAL A 60 8.97 -0.42 -10.60
CA VAL A 60 9.53 0.89 -10.99
C VAL A 60 10.85 1.17 -10.28
N LEU A 61 10.94 0.85 -8.98
CA LEU A 61 12.15 1.07 -8.20
C LEU A 61 13.32 0.20 -8.68
N ASN A 62 13.08 -1.07 -9.03
CA ASN A 62 14.11 -1.95 -9.61
C ASN A 62 14.64 -1.43 -10.95
N VAL A 63 13.77 -0.84 -11.78
CA VAL A 63 14.20 -0.23 -13.05
C VAL A 63 14.96 1.07 -12.81
N ALA A 64 14.61 1.83 -11.78
CA ALA A 64 15.20 3.13 -11.48
C ALA A 64 16.53 3.09 -10.72
N ASP A 65 16.83 1.98 -10.03
CA ASP A 65 18.06 1.76 -9.25
C ASP A 65 18.38 0.26 -9.25
N ALA A 66 19.44 -0.12 -9.96
CA ALA A 66 19.91 -1.49 -10.06
C ALA A 66 20.36 -2.07 -8.69
N ALA A 67 20.70 -1.22 -7.72
CA ALA A 67 21.05 -1.63 -6.36
C ALA A 67 19.83 -1.76 -5.44
N TYR A 68 18.60 -1.59 -5.96
CA TYR A 68 17.39 -1.73 -5.16
C TYR A 68 17.18 -3.19 -4.70
N PRO A 69 17.14 -3.47 -3.37
CA PRO A 69 17.35 -4.83 -2.86
C PRO A 69 16.07 -5.70 -2.78
N VAL A 70 14.92 -5.19 -3.19
CA VAL A 70 13.64 -5.91 -3.07
C VAL A 70 13.01 -6.09 -4.43
N THR A 71 12.91 -7.34 -4.88
CA THR A 71 12.24 -7.67 -6.15
C THR A 71 10.72 -7.50 -6.03
N PRO A 72 10.00 -7.25 -7.14
CA PRO A 72 8.54 -7.11 -7.12
C PRO A 72 7.82 -8.36 -6.61
N ALA A 73 8.36 -9.55 -6.93
CA ALA A 73 7.81 -10.82 -6.46
C ALA A 73 7.98 -10.97 -4.94
N GLN A 74 9.15 -10.63 -4.38
CA GLN A 74 9.37 -10.61 -2.93
C GLN A 74 8.45 -9.60 -2.23
N ALA A 75 8.26 -8.42 -2.84
CA ALA A 75 7.36 -7.37 -2.34
C ALA A 75 5.97 -7.91 -2.02
N VAL A 76 5.41 -8.73 -2.91
CA VAL A 76 4.08 -9.32 -2.74
C VAL A 76 4.14 -10.63 -1.94
N GLY A 77 5.00 -11.58 -2.34
CA GLY A 77 5.01 -12.95 -1.81
C GLY A 77 5.19 -13.03 -0.30
N TYR A 78 6.00 -12.15 0.29
CA TYR A 78 6.25 -12.15 1.71
C TYR A 78 5.08 -11.66 2.59
N HIS A 79 4.02 -11.10 1.99
CA HIS A 79 2.76 -10.82 2.72
C HIS A 79 2.00 -12.10 3.08
N PHE A 80 2.25 -13.21 2.37
CA PHE A 80 1.57 -14.48 2.58
C PHE A 80 2.28 -15.39 3.58
N ILE A 81 3.46 -15.01 4.08
CA ILE A 81 4.19 -15.79 5.07
C ILE A 81 3.68 -15.38 6.47
N PRO A 82 3.04 -16.28 7.22
CA PRO A 82 2.56 -15.99 8.57
C PRO A 82 3.71 -15.53 9.47
N PHE A 83 3.43 -14.62 10.40
CA PHE A 83 4.39 -13.96 11.31
C PHE A 83 5.46 -13.09 10.62
N PHE A 84 6.06 -13.56 9.52
CA PHE A 84 6.99 -12.78 8.72
C PHE A 84 6.31 -11.56 8.10
N CYS A 85 5.03 -11.66 7.73
CA CYS A 85 4.25 -10.53 7.24
C CYS A 85 4.31 -9.32 8.19
N ALA A 86 4.29 -9.51 9.51
CA ALA A 86 4.39 -8.42 10.49
C ALA A 86 5.75 -7.70 10.45
N TYR A 87 6.85 -8.43 10.25
CA TYR A 87 8.16 -7.83 9.98
C TYR A 87 8.20 -7.17 8.59
N TRP A 88 7.61 -7.84 7.60
CA TRP A 88 7.65 -7.42 6.20
C TRP A 88 7.00 -6.08 5.97
N VAL A 89 5.84 -5.82 6.58
CA VAL A 89 5.12 -4.54 6.48
C VAL A 89 5.92 -3.34 7.01
N PHE A 90 6.95 -3.56 7.85
CA PHE A 90 7.92 -2.51 8.18
C PHE A 90 9.12 -2.47 7.24
N LYS A 91 9.61 -3.64 6.81
CA LYS A 91 10.81 -3.74 5.98
C LYS A 91 10.64 -3.06 4.63
N TRP A 92 9.62 -3.43 3.86
CA TRP A 92 9.52 -2.95 2.48
C TRP A 92 9.31 -1.42 2.38
N PRO A 93 8.51 -0.75 3.24
CA PRO A 93 8.40 0.70 3.18
C PRO A 93 9.67 1.41 3.66
N ASN A 94 10.43 0.80 4.58
CA ASN A 94 11.72 1.32 5.01
C ASN A 94 12.75 1.26 3.88
N THR A 95 12.74 0.21 3.06
CA THR A 95 13.57 0.13 1.85
C THR A 95 13.22 1.24 0.85
N ILE A 96 11.93 1.57 0.70
CA ILE A 96 11.51 2.73 -0.10
C ILE A 96 11.99 4.04 0.54
N ALA A 97 11.92 4.17 1.86
CA ALA A 97 12.44 5.34 2.58
C ALA A 97 13.93 5.53 2.30
N ASP A 98 14.70 4.45 2.30
CA ASP A 98 16.12 4.47 2.01
C ASP A 98 16.40 4.91 0.58
N PHE A 99 15.67 4.36 -0.40
CA PHE A 99 15.76 4.81 -1.78
C PHE A 99 15.47 6.33 -1.91
N VAL A 100 14.36 6.80 -1.32
CA VAL A 100 13.94 8.20 -1.39
C VAL A 100 14.96 9.12 -0.70
N ASN A 101 15.43 8.75 0.48
CA ASN A 101 16.37 9.57 1.25
C ASN A 101 17.76 9.62 0.61
N ARG A 102 18.23 8.53 -0.01
CA ARG A 102 19.47 8.53 -0.80
C ARG A 102 19.39 9.49 -1.98
N ARG A 103 18.27 9.46 -2.71
CA ARG A 103 18.11 10.21 -3.96
C ARG A 103 17.78 11.69 -3.77
N LEU A 104 17.30 12.08 -2.59
CA LEU A 104 16.95 13.47 -2.25
C LEU A 104 17.93 14.11 -1.26
N GLU A 105 19.09 13.49 -1.02
CA GLU A 105 20.17 13.98 -0.13
C GLU A 105 19.66 14.50 1.22
N GLY A 106 18.78 13.74 1.89
CA GLY A 106 18.22 14.16 3.17
C GLY A 106 17.19 13.21 3.77
N LYS A 107 16.88 13.40 5.06
CA LYS A 107 15.88 12.61 5.82
C LYS A 107 14.43 13.03 5.49
N ARG A 108 14.05 13.00 4.20
CA ARG A 108 12.71 13.40 3.70
C ARG A 108 11.59 12.42 4.05
N MET A 109 11.95 11.17 4.37
CA MET A 109 11.04 10.11 4.76
C MET A 109 11.55 9.42 6.03
N ARG A 110 10.77 9.49 7.12
CA ARG A 110 11.12 8.86 8.39
C ARG A 110 10.77 7.37 8.35
N LYS A 111 11.77 6.52 8.62
CA LYS A 111 11.61 5.06 8.71
C LYS A 111 10.63 4.69 9.84
N GLY A 112 9.94 3.57 9.68
CA GLY A 112 9.05 2.99 10.68
C GLY A 112 7.60 3.49 10.63
N TRP A 113 7.34 4.76 10.30
CA TRP A 113 5.96 5.29 10.28
C TRP A 113 5.06 4.57 9.29
N ALA A 114 5.52 4.36 8.05
CA ALA A 114 4.72 3.69 7.04
C ALA A 114 4.34 2.28 7.49
N GLY A 115 5.30 1.53 8.04
CA GLY A 115 5.02 0.21 8.62
C GLY A 115 4.11 0.25 9.84
N PHE A 116 4.24 1.26 10.71
CA PHE A 116 3.34 1.46 11.85
C PHE A 116 1.89 1.66 11.39
N PHE A 117 1.65 2.53 10.41
CA PHE A 117 0.30 2.73 9.87
C PHE A 117 -0.22 1.48 9.16
N LEU A 118 0.62 0.75 8.42
CA LEU A 118 0.20 -0.49 7.74
C LEU A 118 -0.18 -1.59 8.72
N LEU A 119 0.66 -1.84 9.74
CA LEU A 119 0.46 -2.93 10.69
C LEU A 119 -0.54 -2.56 11.79
N VAL A 120 -0.27 -1.48 12.53
CA VAL A 120 -1.04 -1.15 13.73
C VAL A 120 -2.39 -0.61 13.32
N VAL A 121 -2.40 0.41 12.47
CA VAL A 121 -3.67 1.07 12.12
C VAL A 121 -4.44 0.23 11.10
N GLY A 122 -3.81 -0.20 10.02
CA GLY A 122 -4.46 -1.04 8.99
C GLY A 122 -4.80 -2.45 9.49
N GLY A 123 -3.90 -3.09 10.22
CA GLY A 123 -4.12 -4.45 10.76
C GLY A 123 -5.23 -4.49 11.81
N ILE A 124 -5.27 -3.56 12.76
CA ILE A 124 -6.33 -3.54 13.79
C ILE A 124 -7.71 -3.33 13.14
N PHE A 125 -7.84 -2.38 12.21
CA PHE A 125 -9.11 -2.09 11.57
C PHE A 125 -9.60 -3.20 10.63
N THR A 126 -8.71 -3.94 9.98
CA THR A 126 -9.13 -5.07 9.14
C THR A 126 -9.69 -6.25 9.93
N HIS A 127 -9.37 -6.36 11.21
CA HIS A 127 -9.86 -7.43 12.09
C HIS A 127 -11.05 -7.02 12.96
N SER A 128 -11.45 -5.74 12.95
CA SER A 128 -12.65 -5.31 13.65
C SER A 128 -13.93 -5.60 12.82
N PRO A 129 -15.04 -6.03 13.45
CA PRO A 129 -16.30 -6.22 12.76
C PRO A 129 -16.73 -4.95 12.00
N GLY A 130 -16.89 -5.06 10.67
CA GLY A 130 -17.25 -3.93 9.81
C GLY A 130 -16.13 -2.92 9.54
N GLY A 131 -14.88 -3.18 9.98
CA GLY A 131 -13.74 -2.28 9.82
C GLY A 131 -12.93 -2.46 8.53
N TYR A 132 -13.32 -3.39 7.64
CA TYR A 132 -12.58 -3.71 6.40
C TYR A 132 -12.26 -2.47 5.55
N TRP A 133 -13.22 -1.57 5.40
CA TRP A 133 -13.03 -0.32 4.64
C TRP A 133 -12.02 0.61 5.32
N MET A 134 -12.01 0.70 6.66
CA MET A 134 -11.06 1.54 7.41
C MET A 134 -9.62 1.03 7.23
N GLY A 135 -9.43 -0.28 7.28
CA GLY A 135 -8.13 -0.90 7.05
C GLY A 135 -7.60 -0.60 5.63
N LEU A 136 -8.45 -0.77 4.62
CA LEU A 136 -8.10 -0.46 3.23
C LEU A 136 -7.84 1.04 3.02
N VAL A 137 -8.61 1.95 3.64
CA VAL A 137 -8.33 3.40 3.61
C VAL A 137 -6.90 3.68 4.05
N VAL A 138 -6.49 3.09 5.17
CA VAL A 138 -5.15 3.31 5.74
C VAL A 138 -4.09 2.78 4.77
N TRP A 139 -4.25 1.55 4.27
CA TRP A 139 -3.31 0.95 3.33
C TRP A 139 -3.13 1.76 2.05
N PHE A 140 -4.23 2.21 1.42
CA PHE A 140 -4.17 3.03 0.21
C PHE A 140 -3.63 4.42 0.49
N THR A 141 -3.92 5.02 1.65
CA THR A 141 -3.38 6.33 2.04
C THR A 141 -1.87 6.28 2.24
N VAL A 142 -1.35 5.24 2.90
CA VAL A 142 0.10 5.01 2.98
C VAL A 142 0.68 4.82 1.57
N GLY A 143 0.01 4.06 0.72
CA GLY A 143 0.39 3.86 -0.68
C GLY A 143 0.50 5.17 -1.47
N VAL A 144 -0.50 6.05 -1.38
CA VAL A 144 -0.51 7.40 -1.99
C VAL A 144 0.66 8.24 -1.46
N TYR A 145 0.90 8.21 -0.16
CA TYR A 145 2.04 8.92 0.46
C TYR A 145 3.38 8.43 -0.11
N LEU A 146 3.60 7.12 -0.15
CA LEU A 146 4.82 6.51 -0.69
C LEU A 146 4.98 6.84 -2.18
N ALA A 147 3.90 6.70 -2.97
CA ALA A 147 3.90 7.01 -4.39
C ALA A 147 4.30 8.45 -4.67
N ARG A 148 3.80 9.40 -3.88
CA ARG A 148 4.16 10.82 -4.01
C ARG A 148 5.65 11.04 -3.74
N LYS A 149 6.18 10.46 -2.67
CA LYS A 149 7.60 10.58 -2.31
C LYS A 149 8.52 9.93 -3.34
N VAL A 150 8.17 8.75 -3.82
CA VAL A 150 8.89 8.05 -4.90
C VAL A 150 8.85 8.86 -6.19
N SER A 151 7.68 9.38 -6.59
CA SER A 151 7.56 10.19 -7.81
C SER A 151 8.45 11.44 -7.79
N ILE A 152 8.54 12.10 -6.62
CA ILE A 152 9.46 13.23 -6.43
C ILE A 152 10.92 12.77 -6.56
N ALA A 153 11.30 11.69 -5.89
CA ALA A 153 12.67 11.15 -5.94
C ALA A 153 13.08 10.72 -7.35
N LEU A 154 12.16 10.14 -8.14
CA LEU A 154 12.39 9.74 -9.52
C LEU A 154 12.55 10.94 -10.47
N ALA A 155 11.91 12.08 -10.17
CA ALA A 155 11.99 13.28 -10.99
C ALA A 155 13.31 14.05 -10.80
N THR A 156 13.97 13.89 -9.65
CA THR A 156 15.33 14.38 -9.43
C THR A 156 16.33 13.53 -10.23
N ILE A 157 16.95 14.17 -11.22
CA ILE A 157 18.17 13.70 -11.89
C ILE A 157 19.32 13.95 -10.90
N PRO A 158 20.18 12.95 -10.60
CA PRO A 158 21.38 13.20 -9.82
C PRO A 158 22.21 14.29 -10.53
N SER A 159 22.60 15.35 -9.82
CA SER A 159 23.59 16.28 -10.37
C SER A 159 24.83 15.46 -10.71
N PRO A 160 25.42 15.57 -11.91
CA PRO A 160 26.77 15.07 -12.10
C PRO A 160 27.64 15.87 -11.15
N ASP A 161 28.22 15.20 -10.16
CA ASP A 161 29.19 15.80 -9.26
C ASP A 161 30.30 16.41 -10.13
N THR A 162 30.42 17.74 -10.10
CA THR A 162 31.63 18.43 -10.52
C THR A 162 32.72 18.02 -9.54
N GLY A 163 33.60 17.13 -10.00
CA GLY A 163 34.82 16.75 -9.29
C GLY A 163 35.81 17.88 -9.13
#